data_AF-A0A2E0VJU7-F1
#
_entry.id   AF-A0A2E0VJU7-F1
#
_cell.length_a   1.000
_cell.length_b   1.000
_cell.length_c   1.000
_cell.angle_alpha   90.00
_cell.angle_beta   90.00
_cell.angle_gamma   90.00
#
_symmetry.space_group_name_H-M   'P 1'
#
loop_
_entity.id
_entity.type
_entity.pdbx_description
1 polymer ?
#
loop_
_entity_poly.entity_id
_entity_poly.type
_entity_poly.pdbx_seq_one_letter_code
_entity_poly.pdbx_strand_id
1 'polypeptide(L)'
;MSRQITLRGQTGVLDDGNKMNNFKQKQSVVFLVAALCTGSACAVADDGGRAIIRVESDSPDAAATFFFEGVVNGSATVGQSISQRGLNPGAYTAWQVGGAPGYDLVGITCDDDNSEGYVATKTARFLIDGNESVRCIFTFRKRRVDDTPSTQAPTPAAEPVQSEPDEASPPGQDNEGLPAEPTDPTVCTPPELVPREGVWMVSNFPGTMVCGPMTLPLAPSQEPGILTLRDCGWTVLGSGFSEDTADLIMKASDQTGSRYTGAVGGAQDGIPMTIQFEWRVQTDSHISGSLYSEVTQQGMTCVMSREYEMSFTGN
;
A
#
# COMPACT_ATOMS: atom_id res chain seq x y z
N MET A 1 48.99 -1.55 -35.20
CA MET A 1 49.79 -0.31 -35.04
C MET A 1 48.86 0.80 -34.58
N SER A 2 48.77 1.02 -33.27
CA SER A 2 47.94 2.09 -32.68
C SER A 2 48.57 3.46 -32.93
N ARG A 3 47.77 4.43 -33.36
CA ARG A 3 48.15 5.86 -33.29
C ARG A 3 47.41 6.49 -32.11
N GLN A 4 48.18 6.84 -31.07
CA GLN A 4 47.77 7.78 -30.03
C GLN A 4 47.68 9.19 -30.63
N ILE A 5 46.58 9.89 -30.36
CA ILE A 5 46.52 11.35 -30.50
C ILE A 5 46.51 11.91 -29.08
N THR A 6 47.60 12.61 -28.75
CA THR A 6 47.78 13.38 -27.51
C THR A 6 47.20 14.77 -27.72
N LEU A 7 46.22 15.17 -26.90
CA LEU A 7 45.83 16.58 -26.77
C LEU A 7 46.24 17.07 -25.39
N ARG A 8 47.20 18.01 -25.38
CA ARG A 8 47.60 18.80 -24.21
C ARG A 8 46.59 19.92 -24.02
N GLY A 9 46.04 20.06 -22.82
CA GLY A 9 45.24 21.20 -22.38
C GLY A 9 45.82 21.81 -21.12
N GLN A 10 46.08 23.11 -21.14
CA GLN A 10 46.81 23.91 -20.15
C GLN A 10 46.13 23.96 -18.78
N THR A 11 46.97 23.97 -17.74
CA THR A 11 46.63 24.35 -16.36
C THR A 11 46.35 25.85 -16.27
N GLY A 12 45.13 26.21 -15.93
CA GLY A 12 44.77 27.52 -15.38
C GLY A 12 44.45 27.37 -13.90
N VAL A 13 45.26 27.99 -13.05
CA VAL A 13 45.13 28.02 -11.60
C VAL A 13 44.06 29.05 -11.22
N LEU A 14 43.04 28.64 -10.47
CA LEU A 14 42.32 29.52 -9.56
C LEU A 14 42.41 28.88 -8.17
N ASP A 15 43.22 29.53 -7.36
CA ASP A 15 43.46 29.30 -5.94
C ASP A 15 42.30 29.95 -5.19
N ASP A 16 41.54 29.17 -4.43
CA ASP A 16 40.77 29.63 -3.29
C ASP A 16 40.76 28.50 -2.26
N GLY A 17 41.74 28.56 -1.37
CA GLY A 17 41.95 27.58 -0.31
C GLY A 17 40.78 27.52 0.66
N ASN A 18 40.22 26.32 0.83
CA ASN A 18 39.83 25.87 2.16
C ASN A 18 39.98 24.35 2.31
N LYS A 19 40.32 23.96 3.53
CA LYS A 19 40.96 22.72 3.94
C LYS A 19 40.05 21.50 3.82
N MET A 20 40.67 20.42 3.33
CA MET A 20 40.58 19.01 3.71
C MET A 20 39.28 18.51 4.36
N ASN A 21 38.65 17.53 3.72
CA ASN A 21 38.25 16.27 4.36
C ASN A 21 38.26 15.12 3.33
N ASN A 22 39.02 14.08 3.66
CA ASN A 22 39.10 12.82 2.91
C ASN A 22 37.76 12.09 3.00
N PHE A 23 37.08 11.91 1.86
CA PHE A 23 36.12 10.82 1.69
C PHE A 23 36.39 10.16 0.34
N LYS A 24 36.88 8.91 0.37
CA LYS A 24 36.98 8.08 -0.83
C LYS A 24 35.56 7.70 -1.25
N GLN A 25 34.94 8.50 -2.10
CA GLN A 25 33.76 8.08 -2.84
C GLN A 25 34.22 7.69 -4.25
N LYS A 26 34.17 6.39 -4.56
CA LYS A 26 34.19 5.90 -5.94
C LYS A 26 32.93 6.41 -6.62
N GLN A 27 32.98 7.60 -7.20
CA GLN A 27 31.99 8.03 -8.18
C GLN A 27 32.42 7.50 -9.54
N SER A 28 31.64 6.54 -10.06
CA SER A 28 31.67 6.18 -11.47
C SER A 28 31.31 7.42 -12.28
N VAL A 29 32.28 7.96 -13.01
CA VAL A 29 32.07 9.02 -13.99
C VAL A 29 31.31 8.40 -15.17
N VAL A 30 30.00 8.62 -15.20
CA VAL A 30 29.22 8.48 -16.43
C VAL A 30 29.62 9.66 -17.31
N PHE A 31 30.30 9.38 -18.43
CA PHE A 31 30.58 10.39 -19.44
C PHE A 31 29.26 10.84 -20.06
N LEU A 32 28.79 12.03 -19.66
CA LEU A 32 27.75 12.74 -20.40
C LEU A 32 28.41 13.31 -21.66
N VAL A 33 28.24 12.63 -22.79
CA VAL A 33 28.51 13.23 -24.10
C VAL A 33 27.37 14.21 -24.38
N ALA A 34 27.56 15.48 -23.99
CA ALA A 34 26.65 16.54 -24.39
C ALA A 34 26.88 16.83 -25.88
N ALA A 35 26.02 16.28 -26.74
CA ALA A 35 25.92 16.68 -28.13
C ALA A 35 25.35 18.11 -28.21
N LEU A 36 26.16 19.04 -28.73
CA LEU A 36 25.72 20.38 -29.12
C LEU A 36 24.87 20.27 -30.38
N CYS A 37 23.53 20.25 -30.23
CA CYS A 37 22.61 20.40 -31.35
C CYS A 37 21.97 21.80 -31.28
N THR A 38 22.52 22.73 -32.06
CA THR A 38 21.89 24.01 -32.39
C THR A 38 20.96 23.79 -33.58
N GLY A 39 19.66 23.61 -33.32
CA GLY A 39 18.63 23.48 -34.35
C GLY A 39 17.40 22.75 -33.84
N SER A 40 16.20 23.24 -34.17
CA SER A 40 14.91 22.67 -33.80
C SER A 40 14.69 21.27 -34.38
N ALA A 41 15.28 20.24 -33.77
CA ALA A 41 14.86 18.83 -33.79
C ALA A 41 15.92 17.96 -33.09
N CYS A 42 16.00 18.04 -31.76
CA CYS A 42 16.35 16.87 -30.95
C CYS A 42 15.06 16.42 -30.25
N ALA A 43 14.06 16.01 -31.05
CA ALA A 43 13.14 15.02 -30.55
C ALA A 43 13.90 13.70 -30.64
N VAL A 44 14.29 13.13 -29.51
CA VAL A 44 14.65 11.72 -29.46
C VAL A 44 13.41 11.01 -30.01
N ALA A 45 13.51 10.39 -31.18
CA ALA A 45 12.42 9.57 -31.68
C ALA A 45 12.24 8.44 -30.67
N ASP A 46 11.16 8.51 -29.90
CA ASP A 46 10.76 7.51 -28.91
C ASP A 46 10.18 6.31 -29.66
N ASP A 47 11.05 5.64 -30.43
CA ASP A 47 10.73 4.53 -31.32
C ASP A 47 10.77 3.19 -30.57
N GLY A 48 10.54 3.21 -29.27
CA GLY A 48 10.38 2.00 -28.45
C GLY A 48 8.91 1.71 -28.18
N GLY A 49 8.61 0.47 -27.80
CA GLY A 49 7.26 0.05 -27.47
C GLY A 49 6.69 0.77 -26.23
N ARG A 50 5.40 0.59 -26.02
CA ARG A 50 4.62 1.33 -25.01
C ARG A 50 3.70 0.39 -24.24
N ALA A 51 3.76 0.47 -22.91
CA ALA A 51 2.80 -0.18 -22.01
C ALA A 51 1.82 0.86 -21.47
N ILE A 52 0.52 0.55 -21.50
CA ILE A 52 -0.56 1.47 -21.13
C ILE A 52 -1.48 0.77 -20.15
N ILE A 53 -1.80 1.44 -19.05
CA ILE A 53 -2.88 1.05 -18.16
C ILE A 53 -4.04 2.01 -18.36
N ARG A 54 -5.22 1.46 -18.61
CA ARG A 54 -6.49 2.19 -18.57
C ARG A 54 -7.32 1.72 -17.38
N VAL A 55 -7.95 2.66 -16.69
CA VAL A 55 -8.90 2.35 -15.62
C VAL A 55 -10.31 2.51 -16.15
N GLU A 56 -11.14 1.50 -15.93
CA GLU A 56 -12.57 1.53 -16.19
C GLU A 56 -13.36 1.11 -14.96
N SER A 57 -14.63 1.50 -14.92
CA SER A 57 -15.56 1.05 -13.89
C SER A 57 -16.92 0.73 -14.49
N ASP A 58 -17.64 -0.20 -13.87
CA ASP A 58 -19.04 -0.49 -14.20
C ASP A 58 -20.02 0.63 -13.77
N SER A 59 -19.53 1.61 -13.00
CA SER A 59 -20.24 2.84 -12.66
C SER A 59 -19.78 4.00 -13.56
N PRO A 60 -20.63 4.51 -14.47
CA PRO A 60 -20.24 5.51 -15.48
C PRO A 60 -19.86 6.88 -14.89
N ASP A 61 -20.30 7.21 -13.67
CA ASP A 61 -20.01 8.48 -12.98
C ASP A 61 -18.90 8.35 -11.91
N ALA A 62 -18.14 7.25 -11.91
CA ALA A 62 -17.09 7.04 -10.92
C ALA A 62 -15.91 8.00 -11.15
N ALA A 63 -15.59 8.84 -10.16
CA ALA A 63 -14.35 9.63 -10.11
C ALA A 63 -13.24 8.92 -9.30
N ALA A 64 -13.25 7.58 -9.29
CA ALA A 64 -12.34 6.77 -8.51
C ALA A 64 -10.92 6.75 -9.10
N THR A 65 -9.90 6.83 -8.24
CA THR A 65 -8.48 6.80 -8.63
C THR A 65 -7.80 5.53 -8.09
N PHE A 66 -6.93 4.94 -8.89
CA PHE A 66 -6.18 3.73 -8.58
C PHE A 66 -4.68 3.93 -8.85
N PHE A 67 -3.85 3.22 -8.11
CA PHE A 67 -2.39 3.35 -8.10
C PHE A 67 -1.72 2.10 -8.61
N PHE A 68 -0.67 2.26 -9.40
CA PHE A 68 0.03 1.18 -10.09
C PHE A 68 1.55 1.30 -9.93
N GLU A 69 2.21 0.16 -9.85
CA GLU A 69 3.66 0.01 -9.83
C GLU A 69 4.14 -0.98 -10.89
N GLY A 70 5.45 -1.10 -11.05
CA GLY A 70 6.10 -1.87 -12.10
C GLY A 70 6.51 -1.00 -13.28
N VAL A 71 6.39 -1.52 -14.49
CA VAL A 71 6.80 -0.80 -15.72
C VAL A 71 5.94 0.43 -15.99
N VAL A 72 4.64 0.37 -15.67
CA VAL A 72 3.74 1.52 -15.70
C VAL A 72 3.49 1.93 -14.26
N ASN A 73 4.19 2.95 -13.80
CA ASN A 73 4.06 3.51 -12.46
C ASN A 73 3.21 4.79 -12.48
N GLY A 74 2.37 4.98 -11.46
CA GLY A 74 1.62 6.22 -11.25
C GLY A 74 0.18 5.96 -10.83
N SER A 75 -0.70 6.93 -11.09
CA SER A 75 -2.12 6.83 -10.75
C SER A 75 -3.02 7.17 -11.93
N ALA A 76 -4.16 6.51 -12.02
CA ALA A 76 -5.17 6.76 -13.03
C ALA A 76 -6.56 6.81 -12.42
N THR A 77 -7.32 7.85 -12.78
CA THR A 77 -8.75 7.96 -12.50
C THR A 77 -9.54 7.15 -13.53
N VAL A 78 -10.73 6.67 -13.15
CA VAL A 78 -11.67 6.01 -14.08
C VAL A 78 -11.83 6.84 -15.36
N GLY A 79 -11.75 6.15 -16.50
CA GLY A 79 -11.78 6.73 -17.84
C GLY A 79 -10.42 7.21 -18.36
N GLN A 80 -9.43 7.41 -17.48
CA GLN A 80 -8.09 7.89 -17.83
C GLN A 80 -7.09 6.75 -18.04
N SER A 81 -5.89 7.11 -18.52
CA SER A 81 -4.80 6.17 -18.75
C SER A 81 -3.46 6.73 -18.33
N ILE A 82 -2.58 5.85 -17.88
CA ILE A 82 -1.15 6.10 -17.65
C ILE A 82 -0.33 5.20 -18.57
N SER A 83 0.87 5.61 -18.96
CA SER A 83 1.69 4.79 -19.86
C SER A 83 3.18 5.05 -19.73
N GLN A 84 3.96 4.01 -19.97
CA GLN A 84 5.41 4.07 -20.12
C GLN A 84 5.78 3.88 -21.60
N ARG A 85 6.72 4.67 -22.11
CA ARG A 85 7.22 4.63 -23.49
C ARG A 85 8.70 4.22 -23.53
N GLY A 86 9.21 3.97 -24.74
CA GLY A 86 10.63 3.68 -24.96
C GLY A 86 11.03 2.30 -24.45
N LEU A 87 10.08 1.36 -24.37
CA LEU A 87 10.36 0.00 -23.92
C LEU A 87 11.02 -0.78 -25.05
N ASN A 88 12.11 -1.47 -24.73
CA ASN A 88 12.67 -2.46 -25.64
C ASN A 88 11.72 -3.67 -25.73
N PRO A 89 11.82 -4.49 -26.78
CA PRO A 89 11.06 -5.72 -26.84
C PRO A 89 11.35 -6.63 -25.64
N GLY A 90 10.32 -7.18 -25.01
CA GLY A 90 10.45 -8.00 -23.81
C GLY A 90 9.20 -8.06 -22.93
N ALA A 91 9.29 -8.85 -21.85
CA ALA A 91 8.22 -9.02 -20.89
C ALA A 91 8.37 -8.05 -19.71
N TYR A 92 7.28 -7.39 -19.37
CA TYR A 92 7.18 -6.43 -18.28
C TYR A 92 5.94 -6.70 -17.44
N THR A 93 5.95 -6.23 -16.20
CA THR A 93 4.78 -6.32 -15.32
C THR A 93 4.43 -4.96 -14.75
N ALA A 94 3.14 -4.72 -14.55
CA ALA A 94 2.65 -3.68 -13.68
C ALA A 94 1.48 -4.22 -12.85
N TRP A 95 1.32 -3.74 -11.62
CA TRP A 95 0.27 -4.23 -10.72
C TRP A 95 -0.39 -3.09 -9.97
N GLN A 96 -1.66 -3.27 -9.63
CA GLN A 96 -2.39 -2.33 -8.79
C GLN A 96 -1.96 -2.50 -7.34
N VAL A 97 -1.52 -1.39 -6.73
CA VAL A 97 -1.04 -1.34 -5.33
C VAL A 97 -2.02 -0.70 -4.37
N GLY A 98 -3.04 0.02 -4.87
CA GLY A 98 -4.06 0.66 -4.04
C GLY A 98 -5.11 1.41 -4.86
N GLY A 99 -6.20 1.87 -4.26
CA GLY A 99 -7.23 2.63 -4.99
C GLY A 99 -8.44 3.05 -4.17
N ALA A 100 -9.41 3.68 -4.84
CA ALA A 100 -10.59 4.24 -4.18
C ALA A 100 -11.35 3.16 -3.37
N PRO A 101 -11.74 3.47 -2.11
CA PRO A 101 -12.45 2.51 -1.27
C PRO A 101 -13.82 2.16 -1.85
N GLY A 102 -14.27 0.94 -1.58
CA GLY A 102 -15.55 0.45 -2.08
C GLY A 102 -15.52 0.03 -3.56
N TYR A 103 -14.34 -0.21 -4.13
CA TYR A 103 -14.18 -0.79 -5.45
C TYR A 103 -13.39 -2.09 -5.39
N ASP A 104 -13.85 -3.09 -6.14
CA ASP A 104 -13.16 -4.36 -6.29
C ASP A 104 -12.65 -4.47 -7.73
N LEU A 105 -11.40 -4.93 -7.91
CA LEU A 105 -10.89 -5.24 -9.24
C LEU A 105 -11.57 -6.52 -9.73
N VAL A 106 -12.30 -6.43 -10.85
CA VAL A 106 -13.08 -7.56 -11.39
C VAL A 106 -12.58 -8.03 -12.75
N GLY A 107 -11.67 -7.30 -13.39
CA GLY A 107 -11.12 -7.68 -14.68
C GLY A 107 -9.82 -6.97 -15.02
N ILE A 108 -8.95 -7.68 -15.73
CA ILE A 108 -7.80 -7.13 -16.42
C ILE A 108 -7.82 -7.72 -17.83
N THR A 109 -7.83 -6.87 -18.85
CA THR A 109 -7.87 -7.31 -20.26
C THR A 109 -6.88 -6.50 -21.07
N CYS A 110 -5.98 -7.17 -21.80
CA CYS A 110 -5.01 -6.52 -22.67
C CYS A 110 -5.48 -6.58 -24.13
N ASP A 111 -5.17 -5.57 -24.93
CA ASP A 111 -5.51 -5.50 -26.36
C ASP A 111 -4.51 -6.22 -27.28
N ASP A 112 -3.69 -7.08 -26.70
CA ASP A 112 -2.60 -7.81 -27.34
C ASP A 112 -2.67 -9.31 -26.98
N ASP A 113 -2.38 -10.16 -27.96
CA ASP A 113 -2.66 -11.60 -27.93
C ASP A 113 -1.71 -12.39 -27.00
N ASN A 114 -0.52 -11.85 -26.73
CA ASN A 114 0.51 -12.51 -25.91
C ASN A 114 0.79 -11.81 -24.57
N SER A 115 0.03 -10.74 -24.29
CA SER A 115 -0.07 -10.06 -23.00
C SER A 115 -1.25 -10.57 -22.17
N GLU A 116 -1.10 -10.58 -20.84
CA GLU A 116 -2.04 -11.24 -19.94
C GLU A 116 -2.38 -10.40 -18.71
N GLY A 117 -3.60 -10.56 -18.20
CA GLY A 117 -4.09 -9.93 -16.99
C GLY A 117 -4.46 -10.96 -15.91
N TYR A 118 -4.00 -10.75 -14.68
CA TYR A 118 -4.23 -11.63 -13.54
C TYR A 118 -4.94 -10.87 -12.41
N VAL A 119 -6.25 -11.07 -12.28
CA VAL A 119 -7.08 -10.37 -11.27
C VAL A 119 -6.65 -10.73 -9.84
N ALA A 120 -6.34 -12.01 -9.58
CA ALA A 120 -6.00 -12.49 -8.24
C ALA A 120 -4.75 -11.81 -7.65
N THR A 121 -3.74 -11.53 -8.48
CA THR A 121 -2.51 -10.81 -8.07
C THR A 121 -2.53 -9.34 -8.49
N LYS A 122 -3.64 -8.89 -9.08
CA LYS A 122 -3.83 -7.53 -9.60
C LYS A 122 -2.74 -7.10 -10.59
N THR A 123 -2.22 -8.03 -11.39
CA THR A 123 -1.04 -7.83 -12.24
C THR A 123 -1.42 -7.87 -13.72
N ALA A 124 -0.88 -6.97 -14.53
CA ALA A 124 -0.82 -7.07 -15.98
C ALA A 124 0.62 -7.43 -16.40
N ARG A 125 0.76 -8.44 -17.27
CA ARG A 125 2.01 -8.80 -17.93
C ARG A 125 1.95 -8.30 -19.37
N PHE A 126 2.80 -7.34 -19.69
CA PHE A 126 2.96 -6.78 -21.03
C PHE A 126 4.09 -7.52 -21.72
N LEU A 127 3.82 -8.15 -22.85
CA LEU A 127 4.86 -8.61 -23.76
C LEU A 127 4.91 -7.59 -24.90
N ILE A 128 6.05 -6.90 -25.01
CA ILE A 128 6.24 -5.86 -26.03
C ILE A 128 7.06 -6.47 -27.16
N ASP A 129 6.49 -6.51 -28.35
CA ASP A 129 7.13 -6.94 -29.59
C ASP A 129 7.43 -5.73 -30.50
N GLY A 130 8.71 -5.39 -30.63
CA GLY A 130 9.15 -4.23 -31.40
C GLY A 130 8.68 -2.90 -30.79
N ASN A 131 8.00 -2.08 -31.59
CA ASN A 131 7.63 -0.70 -31.25
C ASN A 131 6.12 -0.56 -31.01
N GLU A 132 5.45 -1.66 -30.65
CA GLU A 132 4.01 -1.68 -30.48
C GLU A 132 3.53 -0.95 -29.22
N SER A 133 2.22 -0.77 -29.11
CA SER A 133 1.58 -0.20 -27.93
C SER A 133 0.57 -1.17 -27.37
N VAL A 134 0.89 -1.78 -26.23
CA VAL A 134 0.01 -2.69 -25.51
C VAL A 134 -0.73 -1.93 -24.41
N ARG A 135 -2.04 -2.13 -24.34
CA ARG A 135 -2.94 -1.54 -23.34
C ARG A 135 -3.66 -2.62 -22.57
N CYS A 136 -3.51 -2.58 -21.26
CA CYS A 136 -4.31 -3.39 -20.36
C CYS A 136 -5.33 -2.51 -19.62
N ILE A 137 -6.59 -2.91 -19.66
CA ILE A 137 -7.72 -2.25 -19.01
C ILE A 137 -7.97 -2.95 -17.68
N PHE A 138 -7.83 -2.22 -16.59
CA PHE A 138 -8.21 -2.64 -15.24
C PHE A 138 -9.65 -2.18 -14.98
N THR A 139 -10.56 -3.14 -14.83
CA THR A 139 -11.99 -2.89 -14.65
C THR A 139 -12.36 -3.06 -13.17
N PHE A 140 -12.90 -2.00 -12.58
CA PHE A 140 -13.31 -1.97 -11.19
C PHE A 140 -14.82 -1.94 -11.03
N ARG A 141 -15.34 -2.80 -10.15
CA ARG A 141 -16.73 -2.79 -9.74
C ARG A 141 -16.90 -1.97 -8.48
N LYS A 142 -17.86 -1.03 -8.46
CA LYS A 142 -18.25 -0.40 -7.20
C LYS A 142 -19.05 -1.41 -6.36
N ARG A 143 -18.60 -1.71 -5.14
CA ARG A 143 -19.36 -2.50 -4.18
C ARG A 143 -20.69 -1.83 -3.91
N ARG A 144 -21.80 -2.55 -4.07
CA ARG A 144 -23.10 -2.03 -3.65
C ARG A 144 -23.15 -2.03 -2.13
N VAL A 145 -23.93 -1.12 -1.56
CA VAL A 145 -24.20 -1.08 -0.12
C VAL A 145 -24.83 -2.41 0.35
N ASP A 146 -25.50 -3.12 -0.57
CA ASP A 146 -26.10 -4.44 -0.33
C ASP A 146 -25.13 -5.63 -0.55
N ASP A 147 -23.90 -5.39 -1.05
CA ASP A 147 -22.85 -6.42 -1.18
C ASP A 147 -22.02 -6.58 0.12
N THR A 148 -22.46 -5.95 1.21
CA THR A 148 -22.12 -6.47 2.53
C THR A 148 -22.57 -7.94 2.52
N PRO A 149 -21.73 -8.94 2.87
CA PRO A 149 -22.28 -10.25 3.15
C PRO A 149 -23.29 -10.02 4.27
N SER A 150 -24.58 -10.06 3.91
CA SER A 150 -25.64 -10.14 4.89
C SER A 150 -25.20 -11.28 5.77
N THR A 151 -24.93 -11.00 7.05
CA THR A 151 -24.87 -12.01 8.09
C THR A 151 -26.15 -12.80 7.91
N GLN A 152 -26.06 -13.93 7.22
CA GLN A 152 -27.15 -14.86 7.13
C GLN A 152 -27.29 -15.33 8.56
N ALA A 153 -28.32 -14.81 9.23
CA ALA A 153 -28.71 -15.27 10.55
C ALA A 153 -28.67 -16.80 10.51
N PRO A 154 -28.06 -17.47 11.51
CA PRO A 154 -28.06 -18.92 11.54
C PRO A 154 -29.52 -19.36 11.46
N THR A 155 -29.83 -20.18 10.46
CA THR A 155 -31.05 -20.97 10.42
C THR A 155 -31.27 -21.55 11.82
N PRO A 156 -32.43 -21.34 12.46
CA PRO A 156 -32.69 -21.94 13.75
C PRO A 156 -32.56 -23.45 13.58
N ALA A 157 -31.63 -24.05 14.32
CA ALA A 157 -31.53 -25.48 14.46
C ALA A 157 -32.91 -26.00 14.87
N ALA A 158 -33.46 -26.92 14.08
CA ALA A 158 -34.61 -27.69 14.50
C ALA A 158 -34.19 -28.53 15.72
N GLU A 159 -34.78 -28.23 16.86
CA GLU A 159 -34.69 -29.03 18.08
C GLU A 159 -35.50 -30.35 17.96
N PRO A 160 -35.20 -31.34 18.81
CA PRO A 160 -35.30 -32.77 18.47
C PRO A 160 -36.60 -33.42 18.95
N VAL A 161 -36.95 -34.55 18.32
CA VAL A 161 -38.01 -35.45 18.80
C VAL A 161 -37.38 -36.79 19.18
N GLN A 162 -37.46 -37.10 20.48
CA GLN A 162 -37.26 -38.39 21.17
C GLN A 162 -38.32 -39.41 20.69
N SER A 163 -38.23 -40.74 20.76
CA SER A 163 -37.56 -41.75 21.62
C SER A 163 -37.88 -43.15 21.02
N GLU A 164 -37.07 -44.21 21.19
CA GLU A 164 -37.25 -45.39 22.11
C GLU A 164 -36.53 -46.64 21.48
N PRO A 165 -36.33 -47.80 22.16
CA PRO A 165 -35.30 -48.11 23.16
C PRO A 165 -34.55 -49.45 22.92
N ASP A 166 -33.74 -49.87 23.91
CA ASP A 166 -33.11 -51.19 24.16
C ASP A 166 -31.91 -51.58 23.26
N GLU A 167 -30.79 -52.14 23.73
CA GLU A 167 -30.50 -52.91 24.95
C GLU A 167 -28.97 -52.94 25.24
N ALA A 168 -28.65 -53.14 26.52
CA ALA A 168 -27.44 -53.76 27.11
C ALA A 168 -26.06 -53.08 27.01
N SER A 169 -25.66 -52.45 28.11
CA SER A 169 -24.26 -52.39 28.58
C SER A 169 -23.81 -53.71 29.23
N PRO A 170 -22.49 -53.94 29.31
CA PRO A 170 -21.89 -54.41 30.56
C PRO A 170 -20.86 -53.41 31.12
N PRO A 171 -20.54 -53.52 32.43
CA PRO A 171 -20.05 -52.39 33.22
C PRO A 171 -18.53 -52.40 33.44
N GLY A 172 -18.02 -51.20 33.78
CA GLY A 172 -16.79 -51.04 34.56
C GLY A 172 -15.72 -50.22 33.86
N GLN A 173 -15.58 -48.95 34.25
CA GLN A 173 -14.47 -48.50 35.10
C GLN A 173 -14.55 -46.99 35.26
N ASP A 174 -14.93 -46.61 36.49
CA ASP A 174 -14.51 -45.43 37.21
C ASP A 174 -13.15 -44.89 36.75
N ASN A 175 -13.16 -43.70 36.15
CA ASN A 175 -12.01 -42.82 36.24
C ASN A 175 -12.47 -41.50 36.81
N GLU A 176 -12.03 -41.30 38.05
CA GLU A 176 -12.27 -40.16 38.90
C GLU A 176 -11.85 -38.87 38.21
N GLY A 177 -12.60 -37.80 38.49
CA GLY A 177 -12.36 -36.48 37.93
C GLY A 177 -10.92 -36.04 38.13
N LEU A 178 -10.23 -35.79 37.02
CA LEU A 178 -9.11 -34.86 37.05
C LEU A 178 -9.71 -33.46 37.28
N PRO A 179 -9.26 -32.72 38.30
CA PRO A 179 -9.63 -31.32 38.43
C PRO A 179 -9.17 -30.60 37.15
N ALA A 180 -10.04 -29.72 36.63
CA ALA A 180 -9.66 -28.79 35.58
C ALA A 180 -8.32 -28.13 35.98
N GLU A 181 -7.31 -28.29 35.12
CA GLU A 181 -6.05 -27.60 35.28
C GLU A 181 -6.33 -26.11 35.51
N PRO A 182 -5.65 -25.45 36.47
CA PRO A 182 -5.80 -24.01 36.61
C PRO A 182 -5.39 -23.37 35.28
N THR A 183 -6.31 -22.67 34.63
CA THR A 183 -6.00 -21.88 33.44
C THR A 183 -4.89 -20.93 33.81
N ASP A 184 -3.70 -21.22 33.29
CA ASP A 184 -2.51 -20.43 33.53
C ASP A 184 -2.78 -18.98 33.07
N PRO A 185 -2.74 -17.98 33.98
CA PRO A 185 -3.00 -16.58 33.62
C PRO A 185 -1.95 -16.00 32.65
N THR A 186 -0.94 -16.79 32.27
CA THR A 186 0.10 -16.42 31.31
C THR A 186 -0.21 -16.74 29.84
N VAL A 187 -1.32 -17.42 29.52
CA VAL A 187 -1.72 -17.65 28.12
C VAL A 187 -2.65 -16.54 27.66
N CYS A 188 -2.07 -15.46 27.12
CA CYS A 188 -2.87 -14.44 26.46
C CYS A 188 -3.28 -14.94 25.06
N THR A 189 -4.59 -14.97 24.82
CA THR A 189 -5.18 -15.49 23.57
C THR A 189 -5.20 -14.36 22.55
N PRO A 190 -4.57 -14.51 21.35
CA PRO A 190 -4.56 -13.47 20.34
C PRO A 190 -5.97 -13.22 19.75
N PRO A 191 -6.23 -12.04 19.16
CA PRO A 191 -7.38 -11.86 18.26
C PRO A 191 -7.35 -12.86 17.10
N GLU A 192 -8.50 -13.09 16.47
CA GLU A 192 -8.61 -14.03 15.33
C GLU A 192 -7.72 -13.62 14.14
N LEU A 193 -7.66 -12.31 13.86
CA LEU A 193 -6.81 -11.74 12.81
C LEU A 193 -5.80 -10.77 13.42
N VAL A 194 -4.51 -11.06 13.25
CA VAL A 194 -3.41 -10.24 13.77
C VAL A 194 -2.48 -9.86 12.62
N PRO A 195 -2.13 -8.57 12.44
CA PRO A 195 -1.11 -8.17 11.48
C PRO A 195 0.24 -8.85 11.74
N ARG A 196 1.00 -9.14 10.68
CA ARG A 196 2.37 -9.64 10.81
C ARG A 196 3.29 -8.60 11.44
N GLU A 197 4.11 -9.05 12.38
CA GLU A 197 5.31 -8.34 12.81
C GLU A 197 6.29 -8.24 11.64
N GLY A 198 6.95 -7.10 11.48
CA GLY A 198 7.98 -6.86 10.48
C GLY A 198 7.81 -5.54 9.73
N VAL A 199 8.40 -5.46 8.53
CA VAL A 199 8.44 -4.27 7.68
C VAL A 199 7.20 -4.19 6.79
N TRP A 200 6.58 -3.03 6.76
CA TRP A 200 5.41 -2.70 5.97
C TRP A 200 5.67 -1.46 5.11
N MET A 201 5.11 -1.45 3.90
CA MET A 201 5.05 -0.25 3.07
C MET A 201 3.71 0.44 3.32
N VAL A 202 3.74 1.70 3.75
CA VAL A 202 2.55 2.55 3.89
C VAL A 202 2.39 3.38 2.63
N SER A 203 1.30 3.15 1.91
CA SER A 203 0.89 3.94 0.76
C SER A 203 -0.17 4.93 1.20
N ASN A 204 0.26 6.15 1.47
CA ASN A 204 -0.65 7.20 1.88
C ASN A 204 -1.29 7.87 0.65
N PHE A 205 -2.62 7.89 0.58
CA PHE A 205 -3.36 8.45 -0.55
C PHE A 205 -3.45 9.99 -0.48
N PRO A 206 -3.97 10.66 -1.53
CA PRO A 206 -4.27 12.08 -1.44
C PRO A 206 -5.22 12.36 -0.27
N GLY A 207 -4.88 13.36 0.53
CA GLY A 207 -5.68 13.80 1.68
C GLY A 207 -6.02 15.28 1.59
N THR A 208 -6.73 15.78 2.59
CA THR A 208 -7.08 17.21 2.66
C THR A 208 -6.94 17.73 4.07
N MET A 209 -6.49 18.98 4.18
CA MET A 209 -6.58 19.80 5.38
C MET A 209 -7.52 20.98 5.09
N VAL A 210 -8.64 21.04 5.80
CA VAL A 210 -9.68 22.06 5.63
C VAL A 210 -9.66 22.98 6.83
N CYS A 211 -9.29 24.25 6.62
CA CYS A 211 -9.23 25.30 7.62
C CYS A 211 -10.23 26.41 7.26
N GLY A 212 -11.49 26.26 7.69
CA GLY A 212 -12.57 27.17 7.30
C GLY A 212 -12.75 27.22 5.77
N PRO A 213 -12.53 28.37 5.09
CA PRO A 213 -12.64 28.48 3.64
C PRO A 213 -11.42 27.95 2.88
N MET A 214 -10.31 27.67 3.55
CA MET A 214 -9.08 27.19 2.92
C MET A 214 -9.05 25.66 2.89
N THR A 215 -8.69 25.09 1.74
CA THR A 215 -8.44 23.65 1.59
C THR A 215 -7.05 23.45 1.04
N LEU A 216 -6.19 22.76 1.78
CA LEU A 216 -4.85 22.39 1.38
C LEU A 216 -4.83 20.90 1.01
N PRO A 217 -4.43 20.54 -0.22
CA PRO A 217 -4.29 19.15 -0.62
C PRO A 217 -3.02 18.54 0.01
N LEU A 218 -3.12 17.31 0.48
CA LEU A 218 -1.99 16.50 0.88
C LEU A 218 -1.61 15.58 -0.28
N ALA A 219 -0.38 15.70 -0.76
CA ALA A 219 0.12 14.84 -1.84
C ALA A 219 0.19 13.37 -1.37
N PRO A 220 -0.01 12.40 -2.27
CA PRO A 220 0.23 11.00 -1.95
C PRO A 220 1.72 10.77 -1.63
N SER A 221 2.01 9.82 -0.73
CA SER A 221 3.38 9.44 -0.36
C SER A 221 3.47 7.94 -0.08
N GLN A 222 4.69 7.40 -0.14
CA GLN A 222 4.98 6.04 0.31
C GLN A 222 6.14 6.06 1.28
N GLU A 223 5.95 5.41 2.43
CA GLU A 223 6.92 5.41 3.52
C GLU A 223 6.97 3.99 4.13
N PRO A 224 8.16 3.41 4.33
CA PRO A 224 8.29 2.16 5.05
C PRO A 224 8.07 2.38 6.54
N GLY A 225 7.57 1.38 7.25
CA GLY A 225 7.59 1.35 8.71
C GLY A 225 7.60 -0.07 9.24
N ILE A 226 7.71 -0.20 10.55
CA ILE A 226 7.85 -1.49 11.24
C ILE A 226 6.68 -1.65 12.19
N LEU A 227 6.01 -2.80 12.11
CA LEU A 227 5.03 -3.22 13.10
C LEU A 227 5.67 -4.21 14.05
N THR A 228 5.51 -3.97 15.35
CA THR A 228 5.86 -4.91 16.42
C THR A 228 4.63 -5.28 17.22
N LEU A 229 4.49 -6.55 17.57
CA LEU A 229 3.33 -7.04 18.30
C LEU A 229 3.59 -7.04 19.81
N ARG A 230 2.57 -6.65 20.58
CA ARG A 230 2.52 -6.79 22.03
C ARG A 230 1.19 -7.37 22.45
N ASP A 231 1.15 -7.85 23.69
CA ASP A 231 -0.08 -8.40 24.29
C ASP A 231 -0.71 -9.45 23.35
N CYS A 232 0.09 -10.36 22.79
CA CYS A 232 -0.32 -11.37 21.81
C CYS A 232 -1.05 -10.82 20.58
N GLY A 233 -0.72 -9.62 20.13
CA GLY A 233 -1.37 -9.00 18.97
C GLY A 233 -2.58 -8.14 19.30
N TRP A 234 -2.97 -8.03 20.58
CA TRP A 234 -3.97 -7.04 21.01
C TRP A 234 -3.46 -5.60 20.89
N THR A 235 -2.14 -5.42 20.99
CA THR A 235 -1.46 -4.13 20.81
C THR A 235 -0.45 -4.25 19.69
N VAL A 236 -0.48 -3.32 18.74
CA VAL A 236 0.51 -3.20 17.67
C VAL A 236 1.21 -1.86 17.80
N LEU A 237 2.55 -1.85 17.83
CA LEU A 237 3.32 -0.62 17.76
C LEU A 237 3.89 -0.45 16.37
N GLY A 238 3.57 0.69 15.78
CA GLY A 238 4.08 1.17 14.52
C GLY A 238 5.19 2.18 14.71
N SER A 239 6.36 1.93 14.14
CA SER A 239 7.50 2.86 14.13
C SER A 239 7.98 3.14 12.70
N GLY A 240 8.66 4.26 12.50
CA GLY A 240 9.24 4.63 11.21
C GLY A 240 8.26 5.20 10.18
N PHE A 241 6.98 5.34 10.51
CA PHE A 241 5.96 5.96 9.64
C PHE A 241 6.12 7.48 9.45
N SER A 242 7.19 8.08 10.01
CA SER A 242 7.70 9.44 9.76
C SER A 242 8.92 9.68 10.68
N GLU A 243 9.93 10.44 10.23
CA GLU A 243 11.18 10.66 10.98
C GLU A 243 10.99 11.40 12.32
N ASP A 244 9.90 12.16 12.47
CA ASP A 244 9.65 13.05 13.63
C ASP A 244 8.38 12.69 14.42
N THR A 245 7.77 11.53 14.16
CA THR A 245 6.50 11.14 14.79
C THR A 245 6.72 10.10 15.88
N ALA A 246 6.03 10.25 17.02
CA ALA A 246 6.05 9.25 18.08
C ALA A 246 5.48 7.91 17.58
N ASP A 247 5.92 6.81 18.20
CA ASP A 247 5.42 5.48 17.89
C ASP A 247 3.88 5.44 17.93
N LEU A 248 3.28 4.91 16.87
CA LEU A 248 1.84 4.71 16.77
C LEU A 248 1.44 3.47 17.56
N ILE A 249 0.68 3.63 18.63
CA ILE A 249 0.14 2.52 19.41
C ILE A 249 -1.29 2.24 18.96
N MET A 250 -1.50 1.07 18.36
CA MET A 250 -2.79 0.59 17.89
C MET A 250 -3.29 -0.52 18.81
N LYS A 251 -4.58 -0.50 19.14
CA LYS A 251 -5.23 -1.54 19.96
C LYS A 251 -6.40 -2.17 19.22
N ALA A 252 -6.50 -3.49 19.27
CA ALA A 252 -7.64 -4.20 18.70
C ALA A 252 -8.94 -3.74 19.38
N SER A 253 -9.95 -3.44 18.59
CA SER A 253 -11.24 -2.94 19.08
C SER A 253 -12.15 -4.07 19.60
N ASP A 254 -11.90 -5.30 19.17
CA ASP A 254 -12.68 -6.49 19.50
C ASP A 254 -11.82 -7.77 19.33
N GLN A 255 -12.42 -8.94 19.62
CA GLN A 255 -11.77 -10.25 19.53
C GLN A 255 -11.49 -10.72 18.10
N THR A 256 -12.13 -10.12 17.09
CA THR A 256 -11.89 -10.51 15.70
C THR A 256 -10.52 -10.00 15.22
N GLY A 257 -10.02 -8.90 15.80
CA GLY A 257 -8.81 -8.24 15.32
C GLY A 257 -8.97 -7.61 13.93
N SER A 258 -10.19 -7.57 13.38
CA SER A 258 -10.47 -6.92 12.10
C SER A 258 -10.33 -5.40 12.18
N ARG A 259 -10.36 -4.81 13.38
CA ARG A 259 -10.23 -3.37 13.60
C ARG A 259 -9.24 -3.04 14.71
N TYR A 260 -8.35 -2.10 14.42
CA TYR A 260 -7.50 -1.47 15.44
C TYR A 260 -7.71 0.03 15.47
N THR A 261 -7.60 0.63 16.64
CA THR A 261 -7.66 2.09 16.82
C THR A 261 -6.47 2.57 17.63
N GLY A 262 -5.95 3.74 17.30
CA GLY A 262 -4.85 4.35 18.00
C GLY A 262 -4.82 5.85 17.79
N ALA A 263 -3.98 6.53 18.55
CA ALA A 263 -3.81 7.96 18.41
C ALA A 263 -2.35 8.32 18.66
N VAL A 264 -1.85 9.30 17.89
CA VAL A 264 -0.58 9.96 18.16
C VAL A 264 -0.86 11.41 18.48
N GLY A 265 -0.37 11.84 19.64
CA GLY A 265 -0.46 13.21 20.10
C GLY A 265 0.84 13.97 19.89
N GLY A 266 0.75 15.29 19.83
CA GLY A 266 1.89 16.21 19.81
C GLY A 266 1.44 17.62 20.19
N ALA A 267 2.35 18.58 20.11
CA ALA A 267 1.99 19.98 20.20
C ALA A 267 2.71 20.77 19.11
N GLN A 268 1.96 21.61 18.38
CA GLN A 268 2.52 22.59 17.45
C GLN A 268 2.24 23.98 18.01
N ASP A 269 3.28 24.79 18.21
CA ASP A 269 3.19 26.11 18.85
C ASP A 269 2.45 26.10 20.21
N GLY A 270 2.60 25.02 20.98
CA GLY A 270 1.96 24.84 22.28
C GLY A 270 0.48 24.39 22.23
N ILE A 271 -0.08 24.17 21.04
CA ILE A 271 -1.44 23.67 20.86
C ILE A 271 -1.40 22.15 20.72
N PRO A 272 -2.10 21.40 21.59
CA PRO A 272 -2.14 19.95 21.47
C PRO A 272 -2.82 19.55 20.16
N MET A 273 -2.15 18.69 19.42
CA MET A 273 -2.67 18.05 18.21
C MET A 273 -2.79 16.57 18.49
N THR A 274 -3.88 15.96 18.05
CA THR A 274 -4.07 14.52 18.13
C THR A 274 -4.52 14.02 16.77
N ILE A 275 -3.79 13.04 16.26
CA ILE A 275 -4.14 12.32 15.04
C ILE A 275 -4.69 10.98 15.49
N GLN A 276 -5.97 10.75 15.20
CA GLN A 276 -6.65 9.49 15.39
C GLN A 276 -6.40 8.60 14.18
N PHE A 277 -6.16 7.32 14.41
CA PHE A 277 -5.95 6.32 13.39
C PHE A 277 -6.95 5.18 13.58
N GLU A 278 -7.52 4.72 12.47
CA GLU A 278 -8.32 3.51 12.42
C GLU A 278 -7.77 2.56 11.37
N TRP A 279 -7.57 1.30 11.74
CA TRP A 279 -7.17 0.23 10.83
C TRP A 279 -8.30 -0.75 10.66
N ARG A 280 -8.50 -1.16 9.42
CA ARG A 280 -9.25 -2.35 9.04
C ARG A 280 -8.27 -3.37 8.50
N VAL A 281 -8.03 -4.41 9.28
CA VAL A 281 -7.13 -5.52 8.91
C VAL A 281 -7.92 -6.44 8.00
N GLN A 282 -7.48 -6.56 6.75
CA GLN A 282 -8.15 -7.38 5.75
C GLN A 282 -7.52 -8.77 5.69
N THR A 283 -6.19 -8.83 5.81
CA THR A 283 -5.41 -10.05 6.01
C THR A 283 -4.28 -9.75 6.99
N ASP A 284 -3.55 -10.79 7.41
CA ASP A 284 -2.34 -10.65 8.22
C ASP A 284 -1.22 -9.84 7.52
N SER A 285 -1.32 -9.64 6.20
CA SER A 285 -0.35 -8.95 5.35
C SER A 285 -0.87 -7.69 4.67
N HIS A 286 -2.12 -7.28 4.93
CA HIS A 286 -2.74 -6.13 4.28
C HIS A 286 -3.74 -5.40 5.19
N ILE A 287 -3.55 -4.08 5.33
CA ILE A 287 -4.37 -3.20 6.17
C ILE A 287 -4.82 -2.00 5.33
N SER A 288 -6.09 -1.66 5.43
CA SER A 288 -6.59 -0.34 5.01
C SER A 288 -6.77 0.54 6.24
N GLY A 289 -6.26 1.76 6.21
CA GLY A 289 -6.31 2.67 7.35
C GLY A 289 -6.80 4.06 6.98
N SER A 290 -7.32 4.75 7.98
CA SER A 290 -7.67 6.16 7.91
C SER A 290 -7.02 6.90 9.06
N LEU A 291 -6.75 8.19 8.84
CA LEU A 291 -6.36 9.11 9.89
C LEU A 291 -7.26 10.35 9.85
N TYR A 292 -7.55 10.86 11.05
CA TYR A 292 -8.34 12.06 11.28
C TYR A 292 -7.67 12.91 12.34
N SER A 293 -7.59 14.21 12.12
CA SER A 293 -7.14 15.16 13.14
C SER A 293 -7.94 16.44 13.07
N GLU A 294 -8.21 17.01 14.22
CA GLU A 294 -8.87 18.30 14.35
C GLU A 294 -8.04 19.17 15.29
N VAL A 295 -7.62 20.34 14.79
CA VAL A 295 -6.85 21.32 15.54
C VAL A 295 -7.50 22.68 15.43
N THR A 296 -7.61 23.40 16.55
CA THR A 296 -8.12 24.78 16.56
C THR A 296 -7.03 25.74 16.99
N GLN A 297 -6.67 26.67 16.11
CA GLN A 297 -5.67 27.71 16.38
C GLN A 297 -6.23 29.09 16.00
N GLN A 298 -6.10 30.06 16.91
CA GLN A 298 -6.54 31.46 16.69
C GLN A 298 -8.01 31.59 16.24
N GLY A 299 -8.88 30.69 16.69
CA GLY A 299 -10.30 30.67 16.31
C GLY A 299 -10.61 30.04 14.95
N MET A 300 -9.62 29.43 14.28
CA MET A 300 -9.80 28.64 13.07
C MET A 300 -9.60 27.16 13.38
N THR A 301 -10.61 26.34 13.05
CA THR A 301 -10.53 24.88 13.15
C THR A 301 -10.08 24.32 11.81
N CYS A 302 -8.98 23.56 11.85
CA CYS A 302 -8.44 22.80 10.74
C CYS A 302 -8.74 21.32 10.95
N VAL A 303 -9.38 20.70 9.97
CA VAL A 303 -9.65 19.27 9.94
C VAL A 303 -8.77 18.62 8.88
N MET A 304 -7.94 17.67 9.31
CA MET A 304 -7.12 16.85 8.43
C MET A 304 -7.74 15.45 8.33
N SER A 305 -7.88 14.94 7.12
CA SER A 305 -8.26 13.54 6.88
C SER A 305 -7.48 12.96 5.71
N ARG A 306 -7.11 11.68 5.84
CA ARG A 306 -6.37 10.93 4.82
C ARG A 306 -6.63 9.43 4.97
N GLU A 307 -6.79 8.75 3.85
CA GLU A 307 -6.80 7.29 3.78
C GLU A 307 -5.41 6.78 3.37
N TYR A 308 -5.08 5.56 3.75
CA TYR A 308 -3.84 4.89 3.39
C TYR A 308 -4.02 3.37 3.37
N GLU A 309 -3.10 2.69 2.71
CA GLU A 309 -2.97 1.23 2.77
C GLU A 309 -1.60 0.85 3.31
N MET A 310 -1.53 -0.31 3.96
CA MET A 310 -0.29 -0.89 4.43
C MET A 310 -0.18 -2.30 3.87
N SER A 311 0.97 -2.64 3.31
CA SER A 311 1.27 -3.99 2.81
C SER A 311 2.56 -4.52 3.42
N PHE A 312 2.52 -5.76 3.89
CA PHE A 312 3.69 -6.42 4.48
C PHE A 312 4.75 -6.71 3.41
N THR A 313 6.00 -6.35 3.70
CA THR A 313 7.13 -6.49 2.77
C THR A 313 8.21 -7.46 3.22
N GLY A 314 8.17 -7.93 4.47
CA GLY A 314 9.12 -8.91 5.00
C GLY A 314 9.63 -8.57 6.41
N ASN A 315 10.51 -9.43 6.94
CA ASN A 315 11.19 -9.25 8.22
C ASN A 315 12.66 -8.91 8.02
#